data_AF-A0A7K2QI61-F1
#
_entry.id   AF-A0A7K2QI61-F1
#
_cell.length_a   1.000
_cell.length_b   1.000
_cell.length_c   1.000
_cell.angle_alpha   90.00
_cell.angle_beta   90.00
_cell.angle_gamma   90.00
#
_symmetry.space_group_name_H-M   'P 1'
#
loop_
_entity.id
_entity.type
_entity.pdbx_description
1 polymer ?
#
loop_
_entity_poly.entity_id
_entity_poly.type
_entity_poly.pdbx_seq_one_letter_code
_entity_poly.pdbx_strand_id
1 'polypeptide(L)'
;EPGADPAAGPGSRPGPGADAEAAALLRAVDWTLALIPRITVEWTGSGAPAEATAASISSIDAFARRLSLRAASMLLRVLRAQGHPAAPGLDRLVTGWCEEFGARFRARRIPVATQVEHQSRTVLAAFERLVAQGLDGEGP
;
A
#
# COMPACT_ATOMS: atom_id res chain seq x y z
N GLU A 1 50.48 -10.34 -26.68
CA GLU A 1 49.19 -9.98 -26.06
C GLU A 1 49.44 -9.19 -24.79
N PRO A 2 48.56 -8.24 -24.49
CA PRO A 2 47.78 -8.40 -23.27
C PRO A 2 46.28 -8.36 -23.57
N GLY A 3 45.68 -9.53 -23.38
CA GLY A 3 44.31 -9.84 -22.95
C GLY A 3 43.25 -8.75 -23.12
N ALA A 4 42.41 -8.93 -24.14
CA ALA A 4 41.03 -8.46 -24.06
C ALA A 4 40.33 -9.25 -22.94
N ASP A 5 39.86 -8.55 -21.91
CA ASP A 5 39.02 -9.10 -20.85
C ASP A 5 37.66 -9.54 -21.44
N PRO A 6 37.31 -10.85 -21.42
CA PRO A 6 36.05 -11.33 -21.97
C PRO A 6 34.84 -11.10 -21.03
N ALA A 7 35.00 -10.39 -19.91
CA ALA A 7 33.93 -10.17 -18.94
C ALA A 7 33.23 -8.79 -19.03
N ALA A 8 33.53 -7.96 -20.03
CA ALA A 8 32.81 -6.70 -20.24
C ALA A 8 31.57 -6.93 -21.14
N GLY A 9 30.58 -7.67 -20.62
CA GLY A 9 29.22 -7.62 -21.19
C GLY A 9 28.74 -6.17 -21.17
N PRO A 10 28.02 -5.68 -22.20
CA PRO A 10 27.60 -4.29 -22.22
C PRO A 10 26.73 -4.05 -20.99
N GLY A 11 27.28 -3.27 -20.05
CA GLY A 11 26.54 -2.74 -18.92
C GLY A 11 25.44 -1.85 -19.48
N SER A 12 24.30 -2.46 -19.80
CA SER A 12 23.10 -1.77 -20.20
C SER A 12 22.74 -0.91 -19.00
N ARG A 13 23.07 0.38 -19.06
CA ARG A 13 22.55 1.33 -18.09
C ARG A 13 21.03 1.16 -18.13
N PRO A 14 20.38 0.95 -16.96
CA PRO A 14 18.94 0.92 -16.92
C PRO A 14 18.41 2.14 -17.68
N GLY A 15 17.47 1.94 -18.60
CA GLY A 15 16.83 3.07 -19.28
C GLY A 15 16.15 3.97 -18.23
N PRO A 16 15.88 5.25 -18.54
CA PRO A 16 15.26 6.19 -17.60
C PRO A 16 13.94 5.67 -16.97
N GLY A 17 13.24 4.74 -17.64
CA GLY A 17 12.08 4.03 -17.07
C GLY A 17 12.41 3.08 -15.92
N ALA A 18 13.53 2.36 -15.98
CA ALA A 18 13.94 1.43 -14.93
C ALA A 18 14.35 2.18 -13.64
N ASP A 19 15.03 3.33 -13.78
CA ASP A 19 15.36 4.20 -12.64
C ASP A 19 14.10 4.78 -11.98
N ALA A 20 13.11 5.18 -12.78
CA ALA A 20 11.83 5.67 -12.27
C ALA A 20 11.05 4.58 -11.50
N GLU A 21 11.12 3.33 -11.95
CA GLU A 21 10.46 2.20 -11.29
C GLU A 21 11.17 1.77 -10.01
N ALA A 22 12.50 1.76 -10.00
CA ALA A 22 13.28 1.56 -8.79
C ALA A 22 13.01 2.67 -7.76
N ALA A 23 12.95 3.93 -8.19
CA ALA A 23 12.59 5.04 -7.33
C ALA A 23 11.15 4.92 -6.79
N ALA A 24 10.21 4.39 -7.57
CA ALA A 24 8.88 4.09 -7.08
C ALA A 24 8.93 3.04 -5.97
N LEU A 25 9.65 1.92 -6.18
CA LEU A 25 9.80 0.85 -5.19
C LEU A 25 10.38 1.39 -3.86
N LEU A 26 11.43 2.21 -3.93
CA LEU A 26 12.02 2.83 -2.75
C LEU A 26 11.04 3.74 -2.01
N ARG A 27 10.27 4.59 -2.74
CA ARG A 27 9.21 5.41 -2.10
C ARG A 27 8.17 4.57 -1.36
N ALA A 28 7.84 3.38 -1.86
CA ALA A 28 6.92 2.49 -1.16
C ALA A 28 7.53 1.89 0.12
N VAL A 29 8.82 1.57 0.11
CA VAL A 29 9.58 1.14 1.29
C VAL A 29 9.63 2.26 2.32
N ASP A 30 10.03 3.47 1.92
CA ASP A 30 10.13 4.64 2.80
C ASP A 30 8.80 4.95 3.47
N TRP A 31 7.71 4.97 2.69
CA TRP A 31 6.37 5.19 3.20
C TRP A 31 5.95 4.11 4.22
N THR A 32 6.28 2.85 3.95
CA THR A 32 5.97 1.73 4.84
C THR A 32 6.71 1.85 6.16
N LEU A 33 8.01 2.15 6.11
CA LEU A 33 8.85 2.34 7.30
C LEU A 33 8.42 3.56 8.13
N ALA A 34 7.93 4.62 7.48
CA ALA A 34 7.36 5.78 8.17
C ALA A 34 5.99 5.48 8.82
N LEU A 35 5.21 4.57 8.23
CA LEU A 35 3.87 4.23 8.70
C LEU A 35 3.86 3.22 9.86
N ILE A 36 4.68 2.16 9.78
CA ILE A 36 4.65 1.04 10.74
C ILE A 36 4.72 1.51 12.19
N PRO A 37 5.65 2.42 12.60
CA PRO A 37 5.72 2.87 13.99
C PRO A 37 4.43 3.52 14.49
N ARG A 38 3.72 4.25 13.64
CA ARG A 38 2.45 4.90 14.00
C ARG A 38 1.35 3.88 14.24
N ILE A 39 1.25 2.88 13.36
CA ILE A 39 0.30 1.77 13.52
C ILE A 39 0.60 1.00 14.81
N THR A 40 1.88 0.74 15.11
CA THR A 40 2.28 0.08 16.36
C THR A 40 1.78 0.85 17.57
N VAL A 41 2.03 2.16 17.65
CA VAL A 41 1.58 3.01 18.77
C VAL A 41 0.06 3.01 18.90
N GLU A 42 -0.67 3.12 17.78
CA GLU A 42 -2.13 3.12 17.76
C GLU A 42 -2.71 1.82 18.36
N TRP A 43 -2.02 0.69 18.24
CA TRP A 43 -2.56 -0.62 18.60
C TRP A 43 -1.98 -1.23 19.88
N THR A 44 -0.78 -0.82 20.28
CA THR A 44 -0.15 -1.29 21.53
C THR A 44 -0.12 -0.20 22.61
N GLY A 45 -0.52 1.02 22.28
CA GLY A 45 -0.56 2.15 23.21
C GLY A 45 -1.81 2.17 24.09
N SER A 46 -1.84 3.10 25.04
CA SER A 46 -2.96 3.31 25.97
C SER A 46 -4.28 3.71 25.30
N GLY A 47 -4.25 4.10 24.02
CA GLY A 47 -5.43 4.40 23.20
C GLY A 47 -5.89 3.24 22.29
N ALA A 48 -5.26 2.07 22.40
CA ALA A 48 -5.66 0.90 21.63
C ALA A 48 -7.13 0.54 21.91
N PRO A 49 -7.91 0.12 20.89
CA PRO A 49 -9.29 -0.32 21.10
C PRO A 49 -9.33 -1.42 22.17
N ALA A 50 -10.15 -1.23 23.21
CA ALA A 50 -10.27 -2.19 24.31
C ALA A 50 -10.68 -3.60 23.83
N GLU A 51 -11.37 -3.67 22.68
CA GLU A 51 -11.66 -4.91 21.96
C GLU A 51 -11.39 -4.76 20.45
N ALA A 52 -10.71 -5.74 19.86
CA ALA A 52 -10.53 -5.83 18.42
C ALA A 52 -11.82 -6.38 17.79
N THR A 53 -12.64 -5.50 17.23
CA THR A 53 -13.83 -5.92 16.48
C THR A 53 -13.46 -6.74 15.24
N ALA A 54 -14.35 -7.62 14.78
CA ALA A 54 -14.15 -8.34 13.52
C ALA A 54 -13.92 -7.38 12.33
N ALA A 55 -14.53 -6.20 12.36
CA ALA A 55 -14.34 -5.15 11.36
C ALA A 55 -12.93 -4.55 11.41
N SER A 56 -12.38 -4.27 12.60
CA SER A 56 -11.01 -3.76 12.71
C SER A 56 -10.00 -4.80 12.24
N ILE A 57 -10.12 -6.06 12.68
CA ILE A 57 -9.24 -7.15 12.24
C ILE A 57 -9.31 -7.36 10.72
N SER A 58 -10.50 -7.30 10.13
CA SER A 58 -10.68 -7.44 8.68
C SER A 58 -10.08 -6.26 7.90
N SER A 59 -10.20 -5.04 8.44
CA SER A 59 -9.58 -3.84 7.85
C SER A 59 -8.05 -3.96 7.79
N ILE A 60 -7.48 -4.50 8.87
CA ILE A 60 -6.04 -4.73 9.02
C ILE A 60 -5.53 -5.75 8.01
N ASP A 61 -6.18 -6.91 7.94
CA ASP A 61 -5.84 -7.95 6.98
C ASP A 61 -5.92 -7.43 5.53
N ALA A 62 -6.98 -6.67 5.22
CA ALA A 62 -7.12 -6.02 3.91
C ALA A 62 -6.00 -5.00 3.64
N PHE A 63 -5.61 -4.21 4.64
CA PHE A 63 -4.54 -3.22 4.52
C PHE A 63 -3.18 -3.90 4.28
N ALA A 64 -2.81 -4.87 5.11
CA ALA A 64 -1.55 -5.59 5.02
C ALA A 64 -1.38 -6.27 3.65
N ARG A 65 -2.42 -6.95 3.16
CA ARG A 65 -2.39 -7.61 1.85
C ARG A 65 -2.24 -6.63 0.70
N ARG A 66 -2.92 -5.46 0.75
CA ARG A 66 -2.77 -4.40 -0.26
C ARG A 66 -1.35 -3.85 -0.31
N LEU A 67 -0.70 -3.73 0.85
CA LEU A 67 0.68 -3.26 0.93
C LEU A 67 1.64 -4.23 0.25
N SER A 68 1.56 -5.53 0.58
CA SER A 68 2.37 -6.58 -0.04
C SER A 68 2.14 -6.68 -1.55
N LEU A 69 0.88 -6.64 -1.99
CA LEU A 69 0.52 -6.64 -3.42
C LEU A 69 1.12 -5.44 -4.17
N ARG A 70 1.08 -4.25 -3.58
CA ARG A 70 1.65 -3.03 -4.17
C ARG A 70 3.17 -3.17 -4.32
N ALA A 71 3.87 -3.58 -3.26
CA ALA A 71 5.31 -3.77 -3.29
C ALA A 71 5.73 -4.82 -4.34
N ALA A 72 5.06 -5.97 -4.37
CA ALA A 72 5.31 -7.04 -5.34
C ALA A 72 5.05 -6.58 -6.79
N SER A 73 3.97 -5.83 -7.02
CA SER A 73 3.65 -5.28 -8.35
C SER A 73 4.68 -4.24 -8.81
N MET A 74 5.19 -3.42 -7.90
CA MET A 74 6.24 -2.44 -8.20
C MET A 74 7.58 -3.12 -8.48
N LEU A 75 7.92 -4.18 -7.73
CA LEU A 75 9.08 -5.03 -8.02
C LEU A 75 8.94 -5.71 -9.39
N LEU A 76 7.76 -6.25 -9.72
CA LEU A 76 7.50 -6.87 -11.02
C LEU A 76 7.76 -5.92 -12.19
N ARG A 77 7.42 -4.64 -12.04
CA ARG A 77 7.72 -3.61 -13.03
C ARG A 77 9.23 -3.45 -13.23
N VAL A 78 9.98 -3.28 -12.13
CA VAL A 78 11.45 -3.22 -12.16
C VAL A 78 12.05 -4.46 -12.84
N LEU A 79 11.59 -5.66 -12.48
CA LEU A 79 12.09 -6.90 -13.10
C LEU A 79 11.79 -6.97 -14.60
N ARG A 80 10.61 -6.50 -15.03
CA ARG A 80 10.24 -6.44 -16.46
C ARG A 80 11.12 -5.44 -17.21
N ALA A 81 11.33 -4.25 -16.66
CA ALA A 81 12.19 -3.22 -17.27
C ALA A 81 13.64 -3.70 -17.46
N GLN A 82 14.12 -4.56 -16.57
CA GLN A 82 15.46 -5.14 -16.62
C GLN A 82 15.57 -6.48 -17.36
N GLY A 83 14.46 -6.99 -17.91
CA GLY A 83 14.44 -8.31 -18.58
C GLY A 83 14.83 -9.46 -17.64
N HIS A 84 14.59 -9.32 -16.33
CA HIS A 84 15.06 -10.27 -15.33
C HIS A 84 14.29 -11.60 -15.41
N PRO A 85 14.96 -12.77 -15.37
CA PRO A 85 14.33 -14.08 -15.57
C PRO A 85 13.28 -14.45 -14.49
N ALA A 86 13.31 -13.80 -13.33
CA ALA A 86 12.31 -13.99 -12.28
C ALA A 86 10.96 -13.31 -12.56
N ALA A 87 10.86 -12.41 -13.55
CA ALA A 87 9.63 -11.65 -13.80
C ALA A 87 8.39 -12.54 -14.03
N PRO A 88 8.43 -13.63 -14.82
CA PRO A 88 7.26 -14.50 -15.00
C PRO A 88 6.83 -15.22 -13.73
N GLY A 89 7.78 -15.56 -12.84
CA GLY A 89 7.47 -16.19 -11.55
C GLY A 89 6.73 -15.24 -10.63
N LEU A 90 7.21 -14.00 -10.51
CA LEU A 90 6.57 -12.97 -9.70
C LEU A 90 5.20 -12.55 -10.27
N ASP A 91 5.05 -12.51 -11.60
CA ASP A 91 3.77 -12.21 -12.25
C ASP A 91 2.67 -13.22 -11.87
N ARG A 92 3.01 -14.52 -11.85
CA ARG A 92 2.07 -15.56 -11.39
C ARG A 92 1.71 -15.41 -9.92
N LEU A 93 2.68 -15.09 -9.06
CA LEU A 93 2.42 -14.84 -7.64
C LEU A 93 1.51 -13.63 -7.42
N VAL A 94 1.80 -12.51 -8.08
CA VAL A 94 0.96 -11.30 -8.01
C VAL A 94 -0.46 -11.59 -8.51
N THR A 95 -0.59 -12.33 -9.62
CA THR A 95 -1.89 -12.73 -10.16
C THR A 95 -2.67 -13.57 -9.16
N GLY A 96 -2.06 -14.63 -8.62
CA GLY A 96 -2.71 -15.49 -7.61
C GLY A 96 -3.11 -14.74 -6.35
N TRP A 97 -2.27 -13.82 -5.86
CA TRP A 97 -2.61 -12.99 -4.70
C TRP A 97 -3.72 -11.98 -4.99
N CYS A 98 -3.79 -11.43 -6.20
CA CYS A 98 -4.91 -10.58 -6.62
C CYS A 98 -6.24 -11.36 -6.64
N GLU A 99 -6.23 -12.58 -7.15
CA GLU A 99 -7.40 -13.48 -7.16
C GLU A 99 -7.83 -13.84 -5.74
N GLU A 100 -6.88 -14.24 -4.88
CA GLU A 100 -7.15 -14.54 -3.47
C GLU A 100 -7.72 -13.32 -2.74
N PHE A 101 -7.15 -12.13 -2.96
CA PHE A 101 -7.63 -10.88 -2.37
C PHE A 101 -9.08 -10.59 -2.82
N GLY A 102 -9.37 -10.73 -4.11
CA GLY A 102 -10.70 -10.54 -4.67
C GLY A 102 -11.72 -11.52 -4.08
N ALA A 103 -11.37 -12.81 -3.99
CA ALA A 103 -12.23 -13.85 -3.43
C ALA A 103 -12.51 -13.63 -1.95
N ARG A 104 -11.49 -13.26 -1.16
CA ARG A 104 -11.58 -13.08 0.29
C ARG A 104 -12.42 -11.87 0.68
N PHE A 105 -12.20 -10.72 0.04
CA PHE A 105 -12.87 -9.46 0.42
C PHE A 105 -14.12 -9.16 -0.39
N ARG A 106 -14.47 -10.00 -1.38
CA ARG A 106 -15.60 -9.81 -2.31
C ARG A 106 -15.68 -8.38 -2.81
N ALA A 107 -14.52 -7.84 -3.22
CA ALA A 107 -14.38 -6.43 -3.55
C ALA A 107 -15.39 -6.03 -4.62
N ARG A 108 -16.44 -5.32 -4.21
CA ARG A 108 -17.44 -4.78 -5.14
C ARG A 108 -16.99 -3.39 -5.55
N ARG A 109 -16.95 -3.12 -6.85
CA ARG A 109 -16.76 -1.76 -7.35
C ARG A 109 -17.93 -0.91 -6.85
N ILE A 110 -17.63 0.09 -6.02
CA ILE A 110 -18.62 1.09 -5.59
C ILE A 110 -18.56 2.25 -6.60
N PRO A 111 -19.69 2.67 -7.20
CA PRO A 111 -19.72 3.84 -8.07
C PRO A 111 -19.13 5.08 -7.38
N VAL A 112 -18.37 5.89 -8.12
CA VAL A 112 -17.70 7.08 -7.56
C VAL A 112 -18.69 8.03 -6.90
N ALA A 113 -19.85 8.25 -7.52
CA ALA A 113 -20.90 9.11 -6.96
C ALA A 113 -21.32 8.65 -5.55
N THR A 114 -21.51 7.33 -5.35
CA THR A 114 -21.83 6.75 -4.05
C THR A 114 -20.69 6.93 -3.04
N GLN A 115 -19.43 6.85 -3.48
CA GLN A 115 -18.28 7.10 -2.61
C GLN A 115 -18.24 8.58 -2.17
N VAL A 116 -18.42 9.51 -3.11
CA VAL A 116 -18.44 10.95 -2.83
C VAL A 116 -19.53 11.29 -1.82
N GLU A 117 -20.74 10.82 -2.08
CA GLU A 117 -21.89 11.03 -1.19
C GLU A 117 -21.63 10.50 0.23
N HIS A 118 -21.07 9.29 0.36
CA HIS A 118 -20.72 8.72 1.65
C HIS A 118 -19.64 9.53 2.37
N GLN A 119 -18.55 9.90 1.67
CA GLN A 119 -17.47 10.69 2.27
C GLN A 119 -17.94 12.07 2.70
N SER A 120 -18.78 12.74 1.89
CA SER A 120 -19.38 14.02 2.26
C SER A 120 -20.22 13.91 3.53
N ARG A 121 -21.08 12.88 3.65
CA ARG A 121 -21.87 12.67 4.87
C ARG A 121 -21.01 12.39 6.09
N THR A 122 -19.96 11.57 5.95
CA THR A 122 -19.04 11.27 7.05
C THR A 122 -18.34 12.53 7.55
N VAL A 123 -17.88 13.40 6.64
CA VAL A 123 -17.26 14.69 7.00
C VAL A 123 -18.25 15.61 7.71
N LEU A 124 -19.47 15.74 7.20
CA LEU A 124 -20.50 16.58 7.85
C LEU A 124 -20.86 16.06 9.24
N ALA A 125 -21.06 14.75 9.39
CA ALA A 125 -21.35 14.14 10.68
C ALA A 125 -20.19 14.30 11.68
N ALA A 126 -18.95 14.18 11.21
CA ALA A 126 -17.76 14.43 12.05
C ALA A 126 -17.68 15.90 12.47
N PHE A 127 -17.95 16.84 11.56
CA PHE A 127 -17.98 18.27 11.85
C PHE A 127 -19.07 18.62 12.87
N GLU A 128 -20.31 18.13 12.69
CA GLU A 128 -21.41 18.31 13.62
C GLU A 128 -21.07 17.79 15.02
N ARG A 129 -20.41 16.62 15.11
CA ARG A 129 -19.91 16.07 16.38
C ARG A 129 -18.87 16.95 17.04
N LEU A 130 -17.91 17.48 16.29
CA LEU A 130 -16.85 18.36 16.82
C LEU A 130 -17.43 19.70 17.31
N VAL A 131 -18.39 20.27 16.57
CA VAL A 131 -19.06 21.50 16.98
C VAL A 131 -19.90 21.28 18.24
N ALA A 132 -20.65 20.17 18.31
CA ALA A 132 -21.40 19.83 19.52
C ALA A 132 -20.48 19.67 20.75
N GLN A 133 -19.35 18.98 20.60
CA GLN A 133 -18.35 18.84 21.66
C GLN A 133 -17.69 20.17 22.07
N GLY A 134 -17.49 21.09 21.12
CA GLY A 134 -16.96 22.43 21.40
C GLY A 134 -17.96 23.34 22.11
N LEU A 135 -19.25 23.20 21.82
CA LEU A 135 -20.33 23.92 22.51
C LEU A 135 -20.55 23.39 23.94
N ASP A 136 -20.27 22.10 24.19
CA ASP A 136 -20.32 21.49 25.53
C ASP A 136 -19.04 21.75 26.35
N GLY A 137 -17.92 22.13 25.71
CA GLY A 137 -16.62 22.39 26.34
C GLY A 137 -16.40 23.83 26.80
N GLU A 138 -17.32 24.74 26.49
CA GLU A 138 -17.23 26.17 26.84
C GLU A 138 -18.50 26.58 27.60
N GLY A 139 -18.63 26.07 28.82
CA GLY A 139 -19.55 26.56 29.86
C GLY A 139 -18.76 27.23 30.99
N PRO A 140 -19.32 28.28 31.64
CA PRO A 140 -18.60 29.23 32.50
C PRO A 140 -18.01 28.65 33.78
#